data_AF-A0A936ZMQ9-F1
#
_entry.id   AF-A0A936ZMQ9-F1
#
_cell.length_a   1.000
_cell.length_b   1.000
_cell.length_c   1.000
_cell.angle_alpha   90.00
_cell.angle_beta   90.00
_cell.angle_gamma   90.00
#
_symmetry.space_group_name_H-M   'P 1'
#
loop_
_entity.id
_entity.type
_entity.pdbx_description
1 polymer ?
#
loop_
_entity_poly.entity_id
_entity_poly.type
_entity_poly.pdbx_seq_one_letter_code
_entity_poly.pdbx_strand_id
1 'polypeptide(L)' 'MSKLLRLFRRPDYQSEVTQFIEQLKTEKPDLEAQQRAGRAIWWDKRVDRDQQQEWSEARVRQNAYVYGSNSGEKP' A
#
# COMPACT_ATOMS: atom_id res chain seq x y z
N MET A 1 -22.47 -36.65 9.14
CA MET A 1 -22.97 -35.73 10.18
C MET A 1 -22.72 -34.25 9.81
N SER A 2 -23.20 -33.77 8.66
CA SER A 2 -23.00 -32.36 8.26
C SER A 2 -24.06 -31.90 7.23
N LYS A 3 -25.34 -32.15 7.53
CA LYS A 3 -26.47 -31.55 6.78
C LYS A 3 -27.31 -30.65 7.68
N LEU A 4 -27.50 -31.02 8.93
CA LEU A 4 -28.27 -30.25 9.92
C LEU A 4 -27.62 -28.89 10.28
N LEU A 5 -26.29 -28.80 10.36
CA LEU A 5 -25.56 -27.55 10.65
C LEU A 5 -25.70 -26.48 9.55
N ARG A 6 -26.06 -26.87 8.32
CA ARG A 6 -26.27 -25.92 7.19
C ARG A 6 -27.67 -25.32 7.18
N LEU A 7 -28.66 -26.00 7.78
CA LEU A 7 -30.06 -25.56 7.77
C LEU A 7 -30.29 -24.29 8.61
N PHE A 8 -29.44 -24.03 9.60
CA PHE A 8 -29.51 -22.84 10.46
C PHE A 8 -28.38 -21.83 10.22
N ARG A 9 -27.52 -22.07 9.22
CA ARG A 9 -26.44 -21.13 8.89
C ARG A 9 -27.04 -19.92 8.18
N ARG A 10 -26.92 -18.75 8.80
CA ARG A 10 -27.23 -17.47 8.15
C ARG A 10 -26.18 -17.16 7.09
N PRO A 11 -26.54 -16.44 6.01
CA PRO A 11 -25.54 -15.92 5.09
C PRO A 11 -24.57 -15.02 5.85
N ASP A 12 -23.29 -15.08 5.47
CA ASP A 12 -22.27 -14.24 6.06
C ASP A 12 -22.61 -12.78 5.73
N TYR A 13 -22.46 -11.88 6.72
CA TYR A 13 -22.73 -10.46 6.51
C TYR A 13 -21.77 -9.92 5.45
N GLN A 14 -22.33 -9.28 4.42
CA GLN A 14 -21.58 -8.47 3.47
C GLN A 14 -21.96 -7.00 3.68
N SER A 15 -20.95 -6.13 3.80
CA SER A 15 -21.19 -4.70 3.88
C SER A 15 -21.72 -4.16 2.56
N GLU A 16 -22.46 -3.06 2.64
CA GLU A 16 -22.94 -2.33 1.44
C GLU A 16 -21.78 -1.92 0.53
N VAL A 17 -20.63 -1.56 1.13
CA VAL A 17 -19.41 -1.20 0.40
C VAL A 17 -18.87 -2.39 -0.40
N THR A 18 -18.86 -3.59 0.19
CA THR A 18 -18.41 -4.79 -0.54
C THR A 18 -19.33 -5.08 -1.72
N GLN A 19 -20.65 -5.04 -1.51
CA GLN A 19 -21.62 -5.27 -2.58
C GLN A 19 -21.48 -4.24 -3.70
N PHE A 20 -21.29 -2.97 -3.35
CA PHE A 20 -21.03 -1.89 -4.32
C PHE A 20 -19.76 -2.14 -5.14
N ILE A 21 -18.65 -2.54 -4.51
CA ILE A 21 -17.40 -2.82 -5.21
C ILE A 21 -17.55 -4.01 -6.17
N GLU A 22 -18.24 -5.07 -5.75
CA GLU A 22 -18.49 -6.25 -6.59
C GLU A 22 -19.35 -5.89 -7.81
N GLN A 23 -20.41 -5.11 -7.62
CA GLN A 23 -21.25 -4.61 -8.72
C GLN A 23 -20.46 -3.72 -9.68
N LEU A 24 -19.67 -2.77 -9.15
CA LEU A 24 -18.84 -1.89 -9.96
C LEU A 24 -17.84 -2.65 -10.85
N LYS A 25 -17.20 -3.69 -10.30
CA LYS A 25 -16.29 -4.54 -11.08
C LYS A 25 -17.00 -5.36 -12.15
N THR A 26 -18.23 -5.80 -11.87
CA THR A 26 -19.06 -6.53 -12.83
C THR A 26 -19.48 -5.64 -13.99
N GLU A 27 -19.90 -4.40 -13.69
CA GLU A 27 -20.28 -3.41 -14.71
C GLU A 27 -19.09 -2.91 -15.52
N LYS A 28 -17.88 -2.89 -14.93
CA LYS A 28 -16.66 -2.37 -15.53
C LYS A 28 -15.51 -3.38 -15.45
N PRO A 29 -15.51 -4.42 -16.30
CA PRO A 29 -14.48 -5.46 -16.27
C PRO A 29 -13.06 -4.91 -16.53
N ASP A 30 -12.93 -3.83 -17.30
CA ASP A 30 -11.64 -3.19 -17.62
C ASP A 30 -11.08 -2.32 -16.48
N LEU A 31 -11.85 -2.09 -15.42
CA LEU A 31 -11.50 -1.15 -14.35
C LEU A 31 -10.17 -1.51 -13.68
N GLU A 32 -9.89 -2.80 -13.46
CA GLU A 32 -8.63 -3.21 -12.83
C GLU A 32 -7.41 -3.00 -13.73
N ALA A 33 -7.58 -3.14 -15.05
CA ALA A 33 -6.52 -2.83 -16.01
C ALA A 33 -6.22 -1.33 -16.00
N GLN A 34 -7.26 -0.49 -15.98
CA GLN A 34 -7.13 0.97 -15.88
C GLN A 34 -6.51 1.41 -14.56
N GLN A 35 -6.89 0.80 -13.43
CA GLN A 35 -6.26 1.06 -12.13
C GLN A 35 -4.77 0.73 -12.15
N ARG A 36 -4.39 -0.42 -12.71
CA ARG A 36 -2.97 -0.81 -12.86
C ARG A 36 -2.22 0.18 -13.73
N ALA A 37 -2.78 0.57 -14.88
CA ALA A 37 -2.18 1.56 -15.76
C ALA A 37 -2.00 2.91 -15.04
N GLY A 38 -3.03 3.39 -14.34
CA GLY A 38 -2.98 4.63 -13.57
C GLY A 38 -1.95 4.61 -12.44
N ARG A 39 -1.83 3.49 -11.71
CA ARG A 39 -0.78 3.30 -10.70
C ARG A 39 0.61 3.34 -11.32
N ALA A 40 0.80 2.70 -12.46
CA ALA A 40 2.10 2.62 -13.12
C ALA A 40 2.65 4.00 -13.56
N ILE A 41 1.81 5.01 -13.75
CA ILE A 41 2.24 6.35 -14.16
C ILE A 41 3.06 7.04 -13.04
N TRP A 42 2.56 7.00 -11.80
CA TRP A 42 3.12 7.83 -10.72
C TRP A 42 3.69 7.01 -9.55
N TRP A 43 3.19 5.80 -9.34
CA TRP A 43 3.45 5.00 -8.15
C TRP A 43 4.47 3.89 -8.38
N ASP A 44 4.40 3.18 -9.51
CA ASP A 44 5.38 2.12 -9.83
C ASP A 44 6.66 2.73 -10.41
N LYS A 45 7.50 3.26 -9.52
CA LYS A 45 8.83 3.78 -9.88
C LYS A 45 9.84 2.65 -9.88
N ARG A 46 10.58 2.50 -10.98
CA ARG A 46 11.78 1.64 -10.99
C ARG A 46 12.85 2.30 -10.13
N VAL A 47 13.31 1.61 -9.09
CA VAL A 47 14.43 2.04 -8.26
C VAL A 47 15.71 1.54 -8.91
N ASP A 48 16.60 2.45 -9.26
CA ASP A 48 17.96 2.12 -9.67
C ASP A 48 18.78 1.80 -8.42
N ARG A 49 19.36 0.60 -8.39
CA ARG A 49 20.07 0.09 -7.21
C ARG A 49 21.41 0.79 -7.02
N ASP A 50 22.05 1.21 -8.10
CA ASP A 50 23.33 1.91 -8.05
C ASP A 50 23.10 3.31 -7.47
N GLN A 51 22.09 4.04 -7.95
CA GLN A 51 21.69 5.33 -7.37
C GLN A 51 21.23 5.20 -5.90
N GLN A 52 20.52 4.12 -5.55
CA GLN A 52 20.12 3.88 -4.17
C GLN A 52 21.34 3.67 -3.24
N GLN A 53 22.38 3.01 -3.75
CA GLN A 53 23.64 2.85 -3.02
C GLN A 53 24.35 4.19 -2.87
N GLU A 54 24.51 4.96 -3.95
CA GLU A 54 25.12 6.29 -3.92
C GLU A 54 24.41 7.23 -2.92
N TRP A 55 23.08 7.24 -2.89
CA TRP A 55 22.32 8.04 -1.92
C TRP A 55 22.50 7.56 -0.47
N SER A 56 22.72 6.26 -0.27
CA SER A 56 22.98 5.70 1.05
C SER A 56 24.37 6.11 1.54
N GLU A 57 25.37 6.12 0.65
CA GLU A 57 26.74 6.56 0.94
C GLU A 57 26.82 8.08 1.16
N ALA A 58 26.06 8.87 0.40
CA ALA A 58 25.99 10.32 0.51
C ALA A 58 25.13 10.83 1.70
N ARG A 59 24.55 9.93 2.50
CA ARG A 59 23.61 10.30 3.58
C ARG A 59 24.31 11.11 4.67
N VAL A 60 23.88 12.36 4.85
CA VAL A 60 24.31 13.22 5.96
C VAL A 60 23.55 12.83 7.24
N ARG A 61 24.27 12.75 8.36
CA ARG A 61 23.69 12.42 9.67
C ARG A 61 22.79 13.56 10.13
N GLN A 62 21.50 13.29 10.29
CA GLN A 62 20.54 14.28 10.81
C GLN A 62 20.65 14.38 12.33
N ASN A 63 20.65 15.60 12.87
CA ASN A 63 20.64 15.84 14.31
C ASN A 63 19.32 15.35 14.94
N ALA A 64 19.39 14.85 16.17
CA ALA A 64 18.22 14.34 16.90
C ALA A 64 17.14 15.42 17.14
N TYR A 65 17.56 16.69 17.22
CA TYR A 65 16.66 17.83 17.31
C TYR A 65 17.11 18.91 16.32
N VAL A 66 16.22 19.29 15.41
CA VAL A 66 16.51 20.21 14.29
C VAL A 66 16.95 21.59 14.77
N TYR A 67 16.49 22.02 15.94
CA TYR A 67 16.82 23.32 16.54
C TYR A 67 17.74 23.21 17.77
N GLY A 68 18.32 22.03 18.00
CA GLY A 68 19.26 21.83 19.11
C GLY A 68 20.63 22.37 18.71
N SER A 69 21.34 23.01 19.65
CA SER A 69 22.77 23.26 19.47
C SER A 69 23.48 21.91 19.26
N ASN A 70 24.17 21.79 18.13
CA ASN A 70 24.74 20.54 17.67
C ASN A 70 25.87 20.09 18.62
N SER A 71 25.59 19.17 19.54
CA SER A 71 26.57 18.64 20.51
C SER A 71 27.37 17.45 19.96
N GLY A 72 27.37 17.27 18.63
CA GLY A 72 27.99 16.14 17.93
C GLY A 72 29.48 16.26 17.63
N GLU A 73 30.10 17.43 17.83
CA GLU A 73 31.57 17.54 17.84
C GLU A 73 32.09 17.20 19.24
N LYS A 74 32.57 15.96 19.41
CA LYS A 74 33.58 15.70 20.44
C LYS A 74 34.92 16.27 19.96
N PRO A 75 35.72 16.88 20.85
CA PRO A 75 37.10 17.26 20.53
C PRO A 75 37.93 16.03 20.13
#